data_AF-A0AAN8DB08-F1
#
_entry.id   AF-A0AAN8DB08-F1
#
_cell.length_a   1.000
_cell.length_b   1.000
_cell.length_c   1.000
_cell.angle_alpha   90.00
_cell.angle_beta   90.00
_cell.angle_gamma   90.00
#
_symmetry.space_group_name_H-M   'P 1'
#
loop_
_entity.id
_entity.type
_entity.pdbx_description
1 polymer ?
#
loop_
_entity_poly.entity_id
_entity_poly.type
_entity_poly.pdbx_seq_one_letter_code
_entity_poly.pdbx_strand_id
1 'polypeptide(L)'
;MKSGLLFQFILVSVTVFCHGNDQFFNDDANLILPGSYNIPWMAGVEDFRTLSLLTFPGAHDSMALYGGPEAEHQAWSLKDQLRAGIRFLDLKVFGLGTTLYVMHGVMYQHSTLRDVIDTVQAFLSEFRTEA
;
A
#
# COMPACT_ATOMS: atom_id res chain seq x y z
N MET A 1 16.14 51.70 -36.02
CA MET A 1 16.62 50.69 -35.06
C MET A 1 15.49 50.41 -34.08
N LYS A 2 14.89 49.22 -34.16
CA LYS A 2 13.74 48.82 -33.34
C LYS A 2 14.27 48.18 -32.05
N SER A 3 13.96 48.76 -30.89
CA SER A 3 14.34 48.24 -29.57
C SER A 3 13.51 46.99 -29.24
N GLY A 4 14.21 45.99 -28.69
CA GLY A 4 13.72 44.64 -28.49
C GLY A 4 12.75 44.46 -27.33
N LEU A 5 11.96 43.42 -27.49
CA LEU A 5 10.97 42.81 -26.60
C LEU A 5 11.66 42.13 -25.40
N LEU A 6 11.13 42.28 -24.18
CA LEU A 6 11.30 41.28 -23.14
C LEU A 6 9.96 41.07 -22.44
N PHE A 7 9.21 40.07 -22.91
CA PHE A 7 7.96 39.63 -22.30
C PHE A 7 8.32 38.50 -21.33
N GLN A 8 8.33 38.80 -20.03
CA GLN A 8 8.62 37.80 -19.01
C GLN A 8 7.35 36.98 -18.74
N PHE A 9 7.26 35.80 -19.35
CA PHE A 9 6.20 34.84 -19.05
C PHE A 9 6.46 34.22 -17.67
N ILE A 10 5.72 34.67 -16.66
CA ILE A 10 5.63 33.97 -15.38
C ILE A 10 4.71 32.77 -15.59
N LEU A 11 5.29 31.56 -15.59
CA LEU A 11 4.54 30.31 -15.59
C LEU A 11 3.98 30.11 -14.16
N VAL A 12 2.73 30.49 -13.92
CA VAL A 12 2.02 30.12 -12.69
C VAL A 12 1.54 28.69 -12.87
N SER A 13 2.31 27.73 -12.35
CA SER A 13 1.85 26.34 -12.24
C SER A 13 0.85 26.27 -11.08
N VAL A 14 -0.44 26.15 -11.40
CA VAL A 14 -1.47 25.86 -10.41
C VAL A 14 -1.46 24.35 -10.20
N THR A 15 -0.84 23.88 -9.13
CA THR A 15 -1.02 22.51 -8.64
C THR A 15 -2.37 22.42 -7.96
N VAL A 16 -3.37 21.93 -8.68
CA VAL A 16 -4.67 21.56 -8.08
C VAL A 16 -4.48 20.20 -7.41
N PHE A 17 -4.35 20.20 -6.08
CA PHE A 17 -4.45 18.97 -5.31
C PHE A 17 -5.93 18.61 -5.16
N CYS A 18 -6.37 17.53 -5.80
CA CYS A 18 -7.65 16.91 -5.49
C CYS A 18 -7.50 16.17 -4.16
N HIS A 19 -8.04 16.73 -3.08
CA HIS A 19 -8.10 16.04 -1.78
C HIS A 19 -9.49 15.40 -1.66
N GLY A 20 -9.53 14.07 -1.57
CA GLY A 20 -10.77 13.34 -1.28
C GLY A 20 -11.17 13.59 0.18
N ASN A 21 -12.46 13.80 0.44
CA ASN A 21 -12.98 14.01 1.80
C ASN A 21 -13.36 12.69 2.49
N ASP A 22 -12.82 11.57 2.00
CA ASP A 22 -13.15 10.24 2.50
C ASP A 22 -12.46 9.99 3.84
N GLN A 23 -13.22 9.59 4.85
CA GLN A 23 -12.71 9.36 6.20
C GLN A 23 -12.08 7.98 6.39
N PHE A 24 -12.40 7.02 5.51
CA PHE A 24 -12.09 5.60 5.73
C PHE A 24 -10.90 5.10 4.91
N PHE A 25 -10.95 5.31 3.59
CA PHE A 25 -9.92 4.85 2.65
C PHE A 25 -9.21 6.06 2.04
N ASN A 26 -8.24 6.60 2.77
CA ASN A 26 -7.43 7.77 2.40
C ASN A 26 -5.95 7.50 2.68
N ASP A 27 -5.10 8.52 2.52
CA ASP A 27 -3.65 8.47 2.76
C ASP A 27 -3.24 8.80 4.21
N ASP A 28 -4.17 8.88 5.16
CA ASP A 28 -3.85 8.93 6.59
C ASP A 28 -3.24 7.61 7.04
N ALA A 29 -2.11 7.67 7.75
CA ALA A 29 -1.41 6.50 8.26
C ALA A 29 -2.27 5.67 9.24
N ASN A 30 -3.27 6.29 9.88
CA ASN A 30 -4.19 5.62 10.79
C ASN A 30 -5.43 5.14 10.04
N LEU A 31 -5.51 3.84 9.79
CA LEU A 31 -6.70 3.25 9.19
C LEU A 31 -7.92 3.42 10.10
N ILE A 32 -8.96 4.07 9.57
CA ILE A 32 -10.28 4.17 10.19
C ILE A 32 -11.24 3.32 9.37
N LEU A 33 -11.83 2.30 9.99
CA LEU A 33 -12.85 1.46 9.34
C LEU A 33 -14.25 1.83 9.86
N PRO A 34 -15.28 1.87 9.01
CA PRO A 34 -16.66 2.00 9.46
C PRO A 34 -17.03 0.89 10.45
N GLY A 35 -17.91 1.17 11.41
CA GLY A 35 -18.39 0.15 12.35
C GLY A 35 -19.13 -1.03 11.69
N SER A 36 -19.61 -0.85 10.45
CA SER A 36 -20.22 -1.90 9.63
C SER A 36 -19.21 -2.71 8.81
N TYR A 37 -17.93 -2.37 8.84
CA TYR A 37 -16.92 -3.00 8.00
C TYR A 37 -16.56 -4.40 8.51
N ASN A 38 -16.59 -5.37 7.60
CA ASN A 38 -16.25 -6.75 7.90
C ASN A 38 -14.82 -7.06 7.44
N ILE A 39 -13.87 -7.08 8.38
CA ILE A 39 -12.46 -7.42 8.11
C ILE A 39 -12.31 -8.82 7.48
N PRO A 40 -12.93 -9.89 8.03
CA PRO A 40 -12.87 -11.22 7.42
C PRO A 40 -13.88 -11.34 6.26
N TRP A 41 -13.62 -10.63 5.16
CA TRP A 41 -14.53 -10.61 4.02
C TRP A 41 -14.56 -11.94 3.27
N MET A 42 -13.48 -12.73 3.31
CA MET A 42 -13.44 -14.04 2.65
C MET A 42 -14.32 -15.07 3.35
N ALA A 43 -14.74 -14.84 4.59
CA ALA A 43 -15.71 -15.69 5.29
C ALA A 43 -17.06 -15.84 4.56
N GLY A 44 -17.40 -14.91 3.66
CA GLY A 44 -18.60 -14.97 2.83
C GLY A 44 -18.42 -15.73 1.50
N VAL A 45 -17.20 -16.21 1.21
CA VAL A 45 -16.87 -16.93 -0.02
C VAL A 45 -16.96 -18.43 0.22
N GLU A 46 -17.52 -19.17 -0.75
CA GLU A 46 -17.64 -20.62 -0.65
C GLU A 46 -16.27 -21.31 -0.82
N ASP A 47 -15.88 -22.17 0.13
CA ASP A 47 -14.58 -22.84 0.23
C ASP A 47 -14.13 -23.64 -1.01
N PHE A 48 -15.05 -24.05 -1.88
CA PHE A 48 -14.73 -24.89 -3.05
C PHE A 48 -14.35 -24.09 -4.30
N ARG A 49 -14.37 -22.75 -4.25
CA ARG A 49 -13.92 -21.92 -5.38
C ARG A 49 -12.40 -21.84 -5.40
N THR A 50 -11.81 -22.05 -6.56
CA THR A 50 -10.38 -21.79 -6.74
C THR A 50 -10.10 -20.30 -6.60
N LEU A 51 -8.93 -19.93 -6.06
CA LEU A 51 -8.52 -18.53 -5.93
C LEU A 51 -8.59 -17.79 -7.27
N SER A 52 -8.30 -18.47 -8.39
CA SER A 52 -8.41 -17.90 -9.74
C SER A 52 -9.81 -17.42 -10.15
N LEU A 53 -10.87 -17.81 -9.44
CA LEU A 53 -12.24 -17.38 -9.69
C LEU A 53 -12.67 -16.19 -8.82
N LEU A 54 -11.79 -15.71 -7.95
CA LEU A 54 -12.07 -14.63 -7.01
C LEU A 54 -11.35 -13.36 -7.44
N THR A 55 -12.02 -12.22 -7.23
CA THR A 55 -11.38 -10.91 -7.36
C THR A 55 -10.74 -10.55 -6.03
N PHE A 56 -9.42 -10.45 -6.02
CA PHE A 56 -8.68 -10.02 -4.84
C PHE A 56 -8.17 -8.59 -4.99
N PRO A 57 -8.39 -7.72 -4.00
CA PRO A 57 -7.65 -6.49 -3.90
C PRO A 57 -6.19 -6.78 -3.54
N GLY A 58 -5.26 -6.14 -4.24
CA GLY A 58 -3.83 -6.30 -4.06
C GLY A 58 -3.12 -4.96 -3.92
N ALA A 59 -1.92 -4.96 -3.33
CA ALA A 59 -1.10 -3.77 -3.13
C ALA A 59 0.24 -3.94 -3.85
N HIS A 60 0.51 -3.11 -4.87
CA HIS A 60 1.81 -3.05 -5.55
C HIS A 60 2.88 -2.49 -4.61
N ASP A 61 4.05 -3.13 -4.55
CA ASP A 61 5.09 -2.82 -3.58
C ASP A 61 4.54 -2.61 -2.16
N SER A 62 3.91 -3.64 -1.59
CA SER A 62 3.09 -3.53 -0.36
C SER A 62 3.83 -2.98 0.85
N MET A 63 5.17 -3.00 0.82
CA MET A 63 6.02 -2.51 1.90
C MET A 63 6.78 -1.23 1.55
N ALA A 64 6.49 -0.59 0.41
CA ALA A 64 7.08 0.69 0.04
C ALA A 64 6.44 1.85 0.84
N LEU A 65 6.81 1.93 2.13
CA LEU A 65 6.33 2.89 3.12
C LEU A 65 7.32 4.03 3.38
N TYR A 66 8.52 3.94 2.80
CA TYR A 66 9.61 4.89 3.05
C TYR A 66 10.36 5.24 1.78
N GLY A 67 10.77 6.50 1.68
CA GLY A 67 11.64 7.00 0.60
C GLY A 67 11.17 8.32 -0.02
N GLY A 68 10.10 8.90 0.52
CA GLY A 68 9.48 10.12 0.00
C GLY A 68 8.44 9.85 -1.09
N PRO A 69 7.75 10.91 -1.56
CA PRO A 69 6.55 10.78 -2.40
C PRO A 69 6.73 10.02 -3.73
N GLU A 70 7.96 9.92 -4.24
CA GLU A 70 8.26 9.22 -5.49
C GLU A 70 8.51 7.72 -5.29
N ALA A 71 8.78 7.28 -4.06
CA ALA A 71 9.15 5.91 -3.71
C ALA A 71 8.15 5.25 -2.74
N GLU A 72 7.30 6.03 -2.08
CA GLU A 72 6.24 5.56 -1.20
C GLU A 72 4.99 5.24 -2.02
N HIS A 73 4.58 3.97 -2.00
CA HIS A 73 3.42 3.48 -2.74
C HIS A 73 2.24 3.11 -1.85
N GLN A 74 2.46 3.04 -0.54
CA GLN A 74 1.46 2.63 0.43
C GLN A 74 1.41 3.63 1.58
N ALA A 75 0.20 4.01 2.01
CA ALA A 75 0.00 4.87 3.18
C ALA A 75 -0.09 4.07 4.49
N TRP A 76 -0.49 2.80 4.41
CA TRP A 76 -0.82 1.98 5.57
C TRP A 76 0.24 0.93 5.85
N SER A 77 0.43 0.63 7.14
CA SER A 77 1.19 -0.54 7.57
C SER A 77 0.63 -1.82 6.94
N LEU A 78 1.45 -2.87 6.82
CA LEU A 78 0.98 -4.15 6.29
C LEU A 78 -0.22 -4.70 7.08
N LYS A 79 -0.21 -4.55 8.41
CA LYS A 79 -1.33 -4.95 9.27
C LYS A 79 -2.63 -4.25 8.85
N ASP A 80 -2.55 -2.95 8.58
CA ASP A 80 -3.71 -2.15 8.24
C ASP A 80 -4.16 -2.41 6.80
N GLN A 81 -3.24 -2.63 5.86
CA GLN A 81 -3.58 -3.11 4.51
C GLN A 81 -4.39 -4.42 4.56
N LEU A 82 -3.96 -5.39 5.37
CA LEU A 82 -4.68 -6.65 5.56
C LEU A 82 -6.07 -6.42 6.18
N ARG A 83 -6.19 -5.54 7.18
CA ARG A 83 -7.47 -5.19 7.79
C ARG A 83 -8.39 -4.42 6.84
N ALA A 84 -7.84 -3.62 5.92
CA ALA A 84 -8.55 -2.92 4.86
C ALA A 84 -8.96 -3.82 3.69
N GLY A 85 -8.60 -5.11 3.73
CA GLY A 85 -9.09 -6.14 2.82
C GLY A 85 -8.08 -6.64 1.79
N ILE A 86 -6.85 -6.09 1.73
CA ILE A 86 -5.80 -6.55 0.80
C ILE A 86 -5.47 -8.03 1.04
N ARG A 87 -5.46 -8.84 -0.03
CA ARG A 87 -5.12 -10.29 0.01
C ARG A 87 -4.07 -10.69 -1.02
N PHE A 88 -3.53 -9.74 -1.78
CA PHE A 88 -2.41 -9.98 -2.68
C PHE A 88 -1.29 -8.99 -2.40
N LEU A 89 -0.15 -9.51 -1.96
CA LEU A 89 1.01 -8.72 -1.56
C LEU A 89 2.11 -8.84 -2.62
N ASP A 90 2.55 -7.70 -3.14
CA ASP A 90 3.72 -7.60 -4.01
C ASP A 90 4.94 -7.19 -3.18
N LEU A 91 5.93 -8.07 -3.11
CA LEU A 91 7.11 -7.92 -2.24
C LEU A 91 8.39 -8.03 -3.06
N LYS A 92 9.24 -7.01 -2.95
CA LYS A 92 10.59 -7.00 -3.51
C LYS A 92 11.59 -7.26 -2.38
N VAL A 93 12.38 -8.33 -2.51
CA VAL A 93 13.32 -8.77 -1.48
C VAL A 93 14.74 -8.85 -2.01
N PHE A 94 15.69 -8.48 -1.16
CA PHE A 94 17.13 -8.61 -1.40
C PHE A 94 17.76 -9.50 -0.34
N GLY A 95 18.50 -10.52 -0.78
CA GLY A 95 19.19 -11.44 0.11
C GLY A 95 20.59 -10.94 0.47
N LEU A 96 20.89 -10.88 1.77
CA LEU A 96 22.23 -10.63 2.29
C LEU A 96 22.50 -11.56 3.48
N GLY A 97 23.45 -12.48 3.29
CA GLY A 97 23.71 -13.55 4.25
C GLY A 97 22.49 -14.45 4.41
N THR A 98 21.99 -14.59 5.64
CA THR A 98 20.80 -15.38 5.97
C THR A 98 19.51 -14.56 6.03
N THR A 99 19.57 -13.27 5.71
CA THR A 99 18.44 -12.34 5.88
C THR A 99 17.91 -11.91 4.51
N LEU A 100 16.59 -11.92 4.37
CA LEU A 100 15.88 -11.38 3.21
C LEU A 100 15.30 -10.02 3.61
N TYR A 101 15.93 -8.95 3.14
CA TYR A 101 15.52 -7.57 3.41
C TYR A 101 14.46 -7.14 2.40
N VAL A 102 13.44 -6.43 2.85
CA VAL A 102 12.42 -5.87 1.97
C VAL A 102 12.92 -4.54 1.43
N MET A 103 12.84 -4.39 0.11
CA MET A 103 13.44 -3.27 -0.63
C MET A 103 12.40 -2.66 -1.58
N HIS A 104 12.60 -1.38 -1.92
CA HIS A 104 12.01 -0.77 -3.11
C HIS A 104 13.14 -0.15 -3.91
N GLY A 105 13.49 -0.77 -5.05
CA GLY A 105 14.72 -0.43 -5.77
C GLY A 105 15.97 -0.64 -4.89
N VAL A 106 16.71 0.43 -4.63
CA VAL A 106 17.89 0.44 -3.74
C VAL A 106 17.56 0.82 -2.30
N MET A 107 16.30 1.16 -2.00
CA MET A 107 15.88 1.66 -0.69
C MET A 107 15.44 0.53 0.22
N TYR A 108 16.05 0.43 1.39
CA TYR A 108 15.62 -0.49 2.44
C TYR A 108 14.33 0.01 3.11
N GLN A 109 13.31 -0.84 3.16
CA GLN A 109 11.98 -0.50 3.68
C GLN A 109 11.82 -0.79 5.19
N HIS A 110 12.94 -0.83 5.93
CA HIS A 110 12.95 -1.04 7.38
C HIS A 110 12.25 -2.33 7.86
N SER A 111 12.18 -3.35 7.00
CA SER A 111 11.52 -4.63 7.29
C SER A 111 12.22 -5.80 6.59
N THR A 112 12.10 -6.99 7.17
CA THR A 112 12.55 -8.25 6.55
C THR A 112 11.35 -9.09 6.10
N LEU A 113 11.58 -10.05 5.19
CA LEU A 113 10.53 -11.00 4.80
C LEU A 113 9.99 -11.78 6.01
N ARG A 114 10.82 -12.00 7.04
CA ARG A 114 10.38 -12.61 8.29
C ARG A 114 9.31 -11.77 8.98
N ASP A 115 9.55 -10.47 9.12
CA ASP A 115 8.59 -9.55 9.78
C ASP A 115 7.27 -9.48 9.00
N VAL A 116 7.34 -9.52 7.67
CA VAL A 116 6.17 -9.61 6.78
C VAL A 116 5.39 -10.90 7.05
N ILE A 117 6.07 -12.05 7.06
CA ILE A 117 5.43 -13.35 7.32
C ILE A 117 4.83 -13.39 8.73
N ASP A 118 5.54 -12.90 9.74
CA ASP A 118 5.05 -12.86 11.11
C ASP A 118 3.77 -12.00 11.23
N THR A 119 3.72 -10.88 10.51
CA THR A 119 2.52 -10.02 10.43
C THR A 119 1.35 -10.72 9.76
N VAL A 120 1.59 -11.41 8.62
CA VAL A 120 0.56 -12.19 7.91
C VAL A 120 0.07 -13.35 8.78
N GLN A 121 0.97 -14.07 9.45
CA GLN A 121 0.60 -15.16 10.36
C GLN A 121 -0.25 -14.67 11.53
N ALA A 122 0.10 -13.53 12.13
CA ALA A 122 -0.71 -12.91 13.17
C ALA A 122 -2.12 -12.59 12.66
N PHE A 123 -2.23 -12.00 11.47
CA PHE A 123 -3.52 -11.69 10.84
C PHE A 123 -4.36 -12.95 10.58
N LEU A 124 -3.79 -13.99 9.96
CA LEU A 124 -4.49 -15.25 9.68
C LEU A 124 -4.87 -16.00 10.97
N SER A 125 -4.10 -15.83 12.05
CA SER A 125 -4.43 -16.40 13.36
C SER A 125 -5.66 -15.75 14.00
N GLU A 126 -5.85 -14.45 13.75
CA GLU A 126 -7.00 -13.66 14.19
C GLU A 126 -8.22 -13.93 13.30
N PHE A 127 -8.04 -14.00 11.98
CA PHE A 127 -9.09 -14.17 10.97
C PHE A 127 -8.89 -15.46 10.14
N ARG A 128 -9.30 -16.60 10.71
CA ARG A 128 -9.00 -17.95 10.17
C ARG A 128 -9.69 -18.31 8.85
N THR A 129 -10.64 -17.49 8.40
CA THR A 129 -11.34 -17.66 7.11
C THR A 129 -10.65 -16.96 5.95
N GLU A 130 -9.62 -16.17 6.23
CA GLU A 130 -8.86 -15.43 5.23
C GLU A 130 -7.70 -16.26 4.68
N ALA A 131 -7.12 -15.80 3.56
CA ALA A 131 -5.96 -16.41 2.92
C ALA A 131 -4.88 -15.37 2.60
#